data_AF-T1A762-F1
#
_entry.id   AF-T1A762-F1
#
_cell.length_a   1.000
_cell.length_b   1.000
_cell.length_c   1.000
_cell.angle_alpha   90.00
_cell.angle_beta   90.00
_cell.angle_gamma   90.00
#
_symmetry.space_group_name_H-M   'P 1'
#
loop_
_entity.id
_entity.type
_entity.pdbx_description
1 polymer ?
#
loop_
_entity_poly.entity_id
_entity_poly.type
_entity_poly.pdbx_seq_one_letter_code
_entity_poly.pdbx_strand_id
1 'polypeptide(L)'
;KDHRPDLKQLLAIYTVSGDGAVPVYYRTEDGNTNDSPTHRESWDAVRALKGSADFLYVADSKLCSEDNLSYIEGAGGRFLTVLPRNRKEDRLFREYVVDHELSWETVRRRPNPRLQFGLPDVWKAVESPIPAGDGFRLVWVWSSLMAEEDREVREGKIAKGVEEIEGLEKRLGSPRTKLRTRANVEKAAERVVGTAARWLTVRVWEEIVPVFRQEKRGRPGKGTRYVRREKVRHHVAASPKEEVIAREAKSDGMFPLLTNDRKMSRKELLETYRYQPRLEKRFSQMKSVYEATPMLLKRPDRMEALCFVYFLVMMLEALVEREVRRGMVKEGRTSLPLYPEGRACPAPTTDFILGEFDRVAIHQLIRDGEVVK
;
A
#
# COMPACT_ATOMS: atom_id res chain seq x y z
N LYS A 1 -1.65 12.66 6.16
CA LYS A 1 -2.84 13.50 5.91
C LYS A 1 -4.03 12.72 6.42
N ASP A 2 -4.63 13.14 7.52
CA ASP A 2 -5.61 12.31 8.24
C ASP A 2 -7.07 12.66 7.85
N HIS A 3 -7.26 13.33 6.70
CA HIS A 3 -8.56 13.81 6.20
C HIS A 3 -9.35 14.62 7.23
N ARG A 4 -8.64 15.35 8.10
CA ARG A 4 -9.18 16.25 9.13
C ARG A 4 -8.92 17.71 8.74
N PRO A 5 -9.80 18.32 7.91
CA PRO A 5 -9.63 19.70 7.46
C PRO A 5 -9.73 20.71 8.62
N ASP A 6 -10.29 20.29 9.75
CA ASP A 6 -10.40 21.06 10.99
C ASP A 6 -9.09 21.16 11.78
N LEU A 7 -8.07 20.36 11.43
CA LEU A 7 -6.78 20.35 12.11
C LEU A 7 -5.66 20.80 11.16
N LYS A 8 -4.68 21.54 11.70
CA LYS A 8 -3.44 21.85 10.98
C LYS A 8 -2.77 20.54 10.56
N GLN A 9 -2.52 20.38 9.27
CA GLN A 9 -1.83 19.24 8.70
C GLN A 9 -0.38 19.63 8.44
N LEU A 10 0.54 18.71 8.72
CA LEU A 10 1.96 18.85 8.40
C LEU A 10 2.39 17.66 7.55
N LEU A 11 3.32 17.90 6.66
CA LEU A 11 3.97 16.87 5.86
C LEU A 11 5.45 16.83 6.27
N ALA A 12 5.84 15.75 6.96
CA ALA A 12 7.24 15.49 7.27
C ALA A 12 7.84 14.61 6.17
N ILE A 13 8.90 15.11 5.54
CA ILE A 13 9.65 14.44 4.47
C ILE A 13 10.96 13.96 5.08
N TYR A 14 11.26 12.67 4.88
CA TYR A 14 12.51 12.07 5.33
C TYR A 14 13.19 11.37 4.16
N THR A 15 14.52 11.51 4.09
CA THR A 15 15.36 10.65 3.27
C THR A 15 16.26 9.82 4.17
N VAL A 16 16.35 8.52 3.88
CA VAL A 16 17.15 7.57 4.64
C VAL A 16 18.26 6.98 3.78
N SER A 17 19.36 6.59 4.40
CA SER A 17 20.46 5.92 3.72
C SER A 17 20.08 4.48 3.31
N GLY A 18 20.70 4.00 2.23
CA GLY A 18 20.59 2.60 1.79
C GLY A 18 21.20 1.59 2.77
N ASP A 19 21.93 2.06 3.80
CA ASP A 19 22.62 1.23 4.78
C ASP A 19 22.13 1.53 6.22
N GLY A 20 21.29 0.65 6.77
CA GLY A 20 20.70 0.85 8.11
C GLY A 20 19.48 1.78 8.14
N ALA A 21 19.09 2.38 7.02
CA ALA A 21 17.93 3.29 6.95
C ALA A 21 18.10 4.46 7.94
N VAL A 22 19.31 5.03 7.95
CA VAL A 22 19.67 6.18 8.78
C VAL A 22 19.07 7.42 8.14
N PRO A 23 18.20 8.17 8.82
CA PRO A 23 17.76 9.48 8.35
C PRO A 23 18.96 10.39 8.05
N VAL A 24 19.03 10.95 6.84
CA VAL A 24 20.12 11.84 6.39
C VAL A 24 19.62 13.23 6.02
N TYR A 25 18.34 13.35 5.69
CA TYR A 25 17.71 14.62 5.35
C TYR A 25 16.27 14.63 5.86
N TYR A 26 15.84 15.79 6.35
CA TYR A 26 14.52 16.03 6.89
C TYR A 26 14.03 17.42 6.48
N ARG A 27 12.74 17.51 6.20
CA ARG A 27 12.04 18.77 6.01
C ARG A 27 10.58 18.66 6.42
N THR A 28 10.01 19.76 6.89
CA THR A 28 8.57 19.92 7.07
C THR A 28 7.97 20.86 6.05
N GLU A 29 6.80 20.48 5.55
CA GLU A 29 5.99 21.26 4.64
C GLU A 29 4.56 21.43 5.19
N ASP A 30 3.83 22.40 4.64
CA ASP A 30 2.38 22.48 4.86
C ASP A 30 1.72 21.17 4.38
N GLY A 31 0.76 20.64 5.15
CA GLY A 31 0.10 19.39 4.82
C GLY A 31 -0.72 19.44 3.51
N ASN A 32 -0.98 20.62 2.95
CA ASN A 32 -1.62 20.78 1.64
C ASN A 32 -0.64 20.71 0.46
N THR A 33 0.66 20.71 0.73
CA THR A 33 1.69 20.62 -0.30
C THR A 33 1.53 19.33 -1.12
N ASN A 34 1.69 19.46 -2.43
CA ASN A 34 1.73 18.31 -3.33
C ASN A 34 3.11 17.65 -3.20
N ASP A 35 3.17 16.33 -3.18
CA ASP A 35 4.41 15.60 -2.92
C ASP A 35 5.36 15.61 -4.15
N SER A 36 4.83 15.77 -5.38
CA SER A 36 5.63 15.64 -6.60
C SER A 36 6.79 16.65 -6.73
N PRO A 37 6.64 17.96 -6.42
CA PRO A 37 7.76 18.90 -6.44
C PRO A 37 8.82 18.63 -5.37
N THR A 38 8.46 17.94 -4.28
CA THR A 38 9.35 17.75 -3.13
C THR A 38 10.50 16.78 -3.40
N HIS A 39 10.38 15.93 -4.44
CA HIS A 39 11.43 14.99 -4.83
C HIS A 39 12.67 15.67 -5.40
N ARG A 40 12.51 16.72 -6.23
CA ARG A 40 13.66 17.46 -6.78
C ARG A 40 14.48 18.10 -5.68
N GLU A 41 13.80 18.80 -4.77
CA GLU A 41 14.46 19.48 -3.66
C GLU A 41 15.11 18.49 -2.68
N SER A 42 14.46 17.34 -2.42
CA SER A 42 15.06 16.27 -1.62
C SER A 42 16.30 15.68 -2.31
N TRP A 43 16.25 15.47 -3.62
CA TRP A 43 17.38 14.96 -4.40
C TRP A 43 18.55 15.95 -4.41
N ASP A 44 18.28 17.24 -4.63
CA ASP A 44 19.30 18.30 -4.60
C ASP A 44 19.93 18.45 -3.22
N ALA A 45 19.14 18.38 -2.15
CA ALA A 45 19.65 18.40 -0.78
C ALA A 45 20.58 17.21 -0.50
N VAL A 46 20.20 16.01 -0.93
CA VAL A 46 21.06 14.81 -0.77
C VAL A 46 22.31 14.91 -1.62
N ARG A 47 22.21 15.42 -2.85
CA ARG A 47 23.36 15.69 -3.72
C ARG A 47 24.32 16.69 -3.09
N ALA A 48 23.81 17.76 -2.48
CA ALA A 48 24.61 18.75 -1.76
C ALA A 48 25.30 18.14 -0.53
N LEU A 49 24.57 17.35 0.28
CA LEU A 49 25.11 16.66 1.45
C LEU A 49 26.20 15.64 1.08
N LYS A 50 26.00 14.88 -0.01
CA LYS A 50 26.96 13.90 -0.50
C LYS A 50 28.14 14.54 -1.24
N GLY A 51 27.93 15.71 -1.84
CA GLY A 51 28.89 16.38 -2.73
C GLY A 51 28.94 15.82 -4.16
N SER A 52 28.09 14.84 -4.51
CA SER A 52 28.03 14.27 -5.85
C SER A 52 26.66 13.67 -6.18
N ALA A 53 26.37 13.50 -7.48
CA ALA A 53 25.17 12.84 -7.98
C ALA A 53 25.29 11.30 -8.04
N ASP A 54 26.42 10.72 -7.63
CA ASP A 54 26.69 9.28 -7.73
C ASP A 54 25.95 8.48 -6.64
N PHE A 55 24.63 8.51 -6.64
CA PHE A 55 23.79 7.69 -5.78
C PHE A 55 22.51 7.30 -6.51
N LEU A 56 21.91 6.20 -6.06
CA LEU A 56 20.62 5.77 -6.55
C LEU A 56 19.51 6.34 -5.66
N TYR A 57 18.69 7.22 -6.22
CA TYR A 57 17.54 7.81 -5.54
C TYR A 57 16.31 6.91 -5.70
N VAL A 58 15.87 6.28 -4.62
CA VAL A 58 14.72 5.36 -4.61
C VAL A 58 13.52 6.04 -3.97
N ALA A 59 12.39 6.10 -4.67
CA ALA A 59 11.18 6.71 -4.14
C ALA A 59 9.90 6.03 -4.67
N ASP A 60 8.76 6.38 -4.06
CA ASP A 60 7.44 5.91 -4.50
C ASP A 60 7.07 6.45 -5.89
N SER A 61 5.92 5.99 -6.40
CA SER A 61 5.44 6.32 -7.75
C SER A 61 5.23 7.82 -8.04
N LYS A 62 5.19 8.68 -7.02
CA LYS A 62 5.07 10.14 -7.17
C LYS A 62 6.36 10.78 -7.71
N LEU A 63 7.49 10.08 -7.61
CA LEU A 63 8.71 10.44 -8.33
C LEU A 63 8.55 10.29 -9.84
N CYS A 64 7.66 9.41 -10.30
CA CYS A 64 7.46 9.08 -11.73
C CYS A 64 6.66 10.17 -12.48
N SER A 65 7.16 11.40 -12.48
CA SER A 65 6.75 12.46 -13.39
C SER A 65 7.88 12.73 -14.39
N GLU A 66 7.53 13.03 -15.64
CA GLU A 66 8.53 13.34 -16.70
C GLU A 66 9.51 14.42 -16.24
N ASP A 67 8.96 15.49 -15.68
CA ASP A 67 9.70 16.57 -15.04
C ASP A 67 10.74 16.10 -14.01
N ASN A 68 10.36 15.24 -13.05
CA ASN A 68 11.30 14.79 -12.01
C ASN A 68 12.36 13.86 -12.57
N LEU A 69 11.97 12.91 -13.43
CA LEU A 69 12.89 11.91 -13.97
C LEU A 69 13.91 12.54 -14.91
N SER A 70 13.48 13.42 -15.82
CA SER A 70 14.37 14.15 -16.73
C SER A 70 15.31 15.11 -15.99
N TYR A 71 14.86 15.71 -14.88
CA TYR A 71 15.73 16.54 -14.04
C TYR A 71 16.86 15.73 -13.40
N ILE A 72 16.54 14.59 -12.78
CA ILE A 72 17.54 13.73 -12.13
C ILE A 72 18.53 13.18 -13.18
N GLU A 73 18.04 12.67 -14.31
CA GLU A 73 18.88 12.20 -15.42
C GLU A 73 19.79 13.32 -15.95
N GLY A 74 19.23 14.50 -16.24
CA GLY A 74 19.96 15.63 -16.80
C GLY A 74 21.04 16.18 -15.86
N ALA A 75 20.88 15.97 -14.55
CA ALA A 75 21.87 16.31 -13.53
C ALA A 75 22.85 15.15 -13.22
N GLY A 76 22.84 14.08 -14.02
CA GLY A 76 23.73 12.92 -13.90
C GLY A 76 23.41 11.98 -12.75
N GLY A 77 22.21 12.07 -12.17
CA GLY A 77 21.74 11.23 -11.07
C GLY A 77 21.14 9.91 -11.55
N ARG A 78 21.04 8.94 -10.65
CA ARG A 78 20.33 7.67 -10.89
C ARG A 78 19.06 7.60 -10.05
N PHE A 79 18.01 6.97 -10.58
CA PHE A 79 16.75 6.78 -9.86
C PHE A 79 16.16 5.39 -10.03
N LEU A 80 15.31 5.01 -9.08
CA LEU A 80 14.46 3.83 -9.12
C LEU A 80 13.09 4.16 -8.51
N THR A 81 12.02 3.90 -9.25
CA THR A 81 10.64 4.16 -8.81
C THR A 81 9.69 3.10 -9.34
N VAL A 82 8.44 3.14 -8.89
CA VAL A 82 7.34 2.35 -9.46
C VAL A 82 6.64 3.18 -10.52
N LEU A 83 6.41 2.60 -11.69
CA LEU A 83 5.56 3.23 -12.70
C LEU A 83 4.09 3.19 -12.21
N PRO A 84 3.40 4.34 -12.08
CA PRO A 84 2.04 4.39 -11.57
C PRO A 84 1.04 3.76 -12.55
N ARG A 85 -0.04 3.16 -12.03
CA ARG A 85 -1.07 2.46 -12.85
C ARG A 85 -1.81 3.35 -13.85
N ASN A 86 -1.72 4.67 -13.75
CA ASN A 86 -2.33 5.60 -14.70
C ASN A 86 -1.48 5.81 -15.98
N ARG A 87 -0.21 5.36 -15.99
CA ARG A 87 0.64 5.37 -17.17
C ARG A 87 0.14 4.34 -18.18
N LYS A 88 0.17 4.71 -19.47
CA LYS A 88 -0.31 3.88 -20.57
C LYS A 88 0.39 2.52 -20.63
N GLU A 89 1.66 2.47 -20.24
CA GLU A 89 2.50 1.27 -20.27
C GLU A 89 2.02 0.19 -19.31
N ASP A 90 1.42 0.54 -18.15
CA ASP A 90 0.83 -0.44 -17.24
C ASP A 90 -0.34 -1.16 -17.91
N ARG A 91 -1.25 -0.41 -18.55
CA ARG A 91 -2.39 -1.00 -19.28
C ARG A 91 -1.91 -1.88 -20.43
N LEU A 92 -1.00 -1.37 -21.27
CA LEU A 92 -0.48 -2.11 -22.42
C LEU A 92 0.18 -3.42 -22.00
N PHE A 93 0.94 -3.42 -20.90
CA PHE A 93 1.57 -4.64 -20.39
C PHE A 93 0.54 -5.64 -19.87
N ARG A 94 -0.45 -5.18 -19.13
CA ARG A 94 -1.54 -6.04 -18.63
C ARG A 94 -2.37 -6.65 -19.75
N GLU A 95 -2.53 -5.93 -20.87
CA GLU A 95 -3.16 -6.46 -22.09
C GLU A 95 -2.25 -7.50 -22.77
N TYR A 96 -0.95 -7.24 -22.84
CA TYR A 96 0.04 -8.14 -23.46
C TYR A 96 0.17 -9.49 -22.74
N VAL A 97 0.17 -9.51 -21.40
CA VAL A 97 0.32 -10.77 -20.63
C VAL A 97 -0.90 -11.70 -20.66
N VAL A 98 -1.99 -11.27 -21.30
CA VAL A 98 -3.20 -12.11 -21.43
C VAL A 98 -2.94 -13.28 -22.36
N ASP A 99 -2.25 -13.02 -23.47
CA ASP A 99 -2.05 -13.94 -24.59
C ASP A 99 -0.57 -14.22 -24.91
N HIS A 100 0.37 -13.55 -24.24
CA HIS A 100 1.80 -13.77 -24.41
C HIS A 100 2.44 -14.40 -23.17
N GLU A 101 3.29 -15.40 -23.39
CA GLU A 101 4.13 -15.97 -22.35
C GLU A 101 5.42 -15.16 -22.20
N LEU A 102 5.82 -14.89 -20.96
CA LEU A 102 7.02 -14.13 -20.62
C LEU A 102 8.07 -15.03 -19.98
N SER A 103 9.34 -14.81 -20.34
CA SER A 103 10.49 -15.51 -19.79
C SER A 103 10.89 -14.94 -18.42
N TRP A 104 10.06 -15.22 -17.41
CA TRP A 104 10.28 -14.77 -16.03
C TRP A 104 11.54 -15.37 -15.40
N GLU A 105 12.43 -14.52 -14.90
CA GLU A 105 13.58 -14.95 -14.10
C GLU A 105 13.21 -14.98 -12.62
N THR A 106 13.53 -16.06 -11.90
CA THR A 106 13.35 -16.09 -10.45
C THR A 106 14.48 -15.31 -9.78
N VAL A 107 14.16 -14.16 -9.21
CA VAL A 107 15.14 -13.25 -8.58
C VAL A 107 15.23 -13.43 -7.06
N ARG A 108 14.19 -14.00 -6.43
CA ARG A 108 14.18 -14.28 -4.99
C ARG A 108 13.24 -15.43 -4.65
N ARG A 109 13.65 -16.27 -3.69
CA ARG A 109 12.81 -17.30 -3.07
C ARG A 109 13.13 -17.38 -1.58
N ARG A 110 12.10 -17.42 -0.74
CA ARG A 110 12.23 -17.64 0.71
C ARG A 110 11.04 -18.43 1.27
N PRO A 111 11.13 -19.01 2.47
CA PRO A 111 9.97 -19.56 3.16
C PRO A 111 8.86 -18.51 3.31
N ASN A 112 7.61 -18.97 3.34
CA ASN A 112 6.47 -18.07 3.54
C ASN A 112 6.62 -17.38 4.92
N PRO A 113 6.61 -16.04 4.97
CA PRO A 113 6.83 -15.30 6.21
C PRO A 113 5.60 -15.31 7.14
N ARG A 114 4.41 -15.63 6.63
CA ARG A 114 3.14 -15.60 7.37
C ARG A 114 2.68 -17.01 7.77
N LEU A 115 2.94 -18.01 6.94
CA LEU A 115 2.45 -19.37 7.11
C LEU A 115 3.63 -20.36 7.09
N GLN A 116 4.03 -20.89 8.25
CA GLN A 116 5.21 -21.77 8.37
C GLN A 116 5.21 -22.95 7.39
N PHE A 117 4.03 -23.49 7.04
CA PHE A 117 3.85 -24.60 6.09
C PHE A 117 3.20 -24.16 4.76
N GLY A 118 3.13 -22.85 4.50
CA GLY A 118 2.56 -22.29 3.27
C GLY A 118 3.52 -22.38 2.09
N LEU A 119 2.99 -22.09 0.89
CA LEU A 119 3.80 -22.02 -0.32
C LEU A 119 4.89 -20.94 -0.19
N PRO A 120 6.12 -21.19 -0.70
CA PRO A 120 7.22 -20.23 -0.62
C PRO A 120 6.87 -18.85 -1.19
N ASP A 121 7.46 -17.81 -0.61
CA ASP A 121 7.42 -16.45 -1.15
C ASP A 121 8.43 -16.35 -2.30
N VAL A 122 7.92 -16.35 -3.53
CA VAL A 122 8.69 -16.35 -4.78
C VAL A 122 8.50 -15.02 -5.47
N TRP A 123 9.61 -14.46 -5.94
CA TRP A 123 9.64 -13.24 -6.73
C TRP A 123 10.30 -13.53 -8.06
N LYS A 124 9.65 -13.06 -9.11
CA LYS A 124 10.15 -13.16 -10.48
C LYS A 124 10.26 -11.78 -11.10
N ALA A 125 11.16 -11.62 -12.06
CA ALA A 125 11.29 -10.38 -12.79
C ALA A 125 11.58 -10.61 -14.28
N VAL A 126 11.10 -9.70 -15.12
CA VAL A 126 11.27 -9.74 -16.57
C VAL A 126 11.45 -8.33 -17.11
N GLU A 127 12.28 -8.16 -18.13
CA GLU A 127 12.34 -6.89 -18.86
C GLU A 127 11.00 -6.65 -19.54
N SER A 128 10.54 -5.40 -19.55
CA SER A 128 9.27 -5.12 -20.20
C SER A 128 9.40 -5.29 -21.72
N PRO A 129 8.49 -6.04 -22.36
CA PRO A 129 8.39 -6.06 -23.82
C PRO A 129 7.90 -4.72 -24.39
N ILE A 130 7.34 -3.86 -23.53
CA ILE A 130 6.82 -2.54 -23.88
C ILE A 130 7.81 -1.50 -23.32
N PRO A 131 8.49 -0.72 -24.17
CA PRO A 131 9.39 0.31 -23.69
C PRO A 131 8.62 1.43 -23.00
N ALA A 132 9.23 2.05 -21.99
CA ALA A 132 8.69 3.26 -21.41
C ALA A 132 8.75 4.41 -22.43
N GLY A 133 7.71 5.23 -22.51
CA GLY A 133 7.63 6.31 -23.50
C GLY A 133 8.70 7.39 -23.34
N ASP A 134 9.24 7.53 -22.13
CA ASP A 134 10.35 8.41 -21.75
C ASP A 134 11.74 7.78 -22.06
N GLY A 135 11.76 6.57 -22.60
CA GLY A 135 12.97 5.85 -22.95
C GLY A 135 13.65 5.18 -21.78
N PHE A 136 13.18 5.33 -20.53
CA PHE A 136 13.79 4.68 -19.36
C PHE A 136 13.58 3.16 -19.36
N ARG A 137 14.39 2.45 -18.57
CA ARG A 137 14.29 1.00 -18.46
C ARG A 137 13.11 0.62 -17.59
N LEU A 138 12.30 -0.32 -18.08
CA LEU A 138 11.11 -0.82 -17.41
C LEU A 138 11.26 -2.32 -17.13
N VAL A 139 11.18 -2.70 -15.86
CA VAL A 139 11.26 -4.10 -15.40
C VAL A 139 9.97 -4.44 -14.67
N TRP A 140 9.33 -5.53 -15.06
CA TRP A 140 8.16 -6.03 -14.35
C TRP A 140 8.57 -7.06 -13.31
N VAL A 141 7.96 -6.95 -12.13
CA VAL A 141 8.15 -7.88 -11.01
C VAL A 141 6.83 -8.58 -10.74
N TRP A 142 6.91 -9.88 -10.48
CA TRP A 142 5.80 -10.70 -9.99
C TRP A 142 6.13 -11.23 -8.59
N SER A 143 5.17 -11.16 -7.66
CA SER A 143 5.28 -11.71 -6.30
C SER A 143 4.16 -12.71 -6.04
N SER A 144 4.50 -13.89 -5.53
CA SER A 144 3.50 -14.92 -5.21
C SER A 144 2.50 -14.46 -4.13
N LEU A 145 2.99 -13.86 -3.05
CA LEU A 145 2.13 -13.39 -1.95
C LEU A 145 1.23 -12.22 -2.38
N MET A 146 1.73 -11.33 -3.24
CA MET A 146 0.91 -10.24 -3.76
C MET A 146 -0.12 -10.75 -4.77
N ALA A 147 0.21 -11.80 -5.54
CA ALA A 147 -0.75 -12.44 -6.44
C ALA A 147 -1.91 -13.09 -5.66
N GLU A 148 -1.59 -13.75 -4.53
CA GLU A 148 -2.60 -14.26 -3.60
C GLU A 148 -3.47 -13.12 -3.03
N GLU A 149 -2.85 -12.04 -2.56
CA GLU A 149 -3.57 -10.89 -2.00
C GLU A 149 -4.47 -10.19 -3.05
N ASP A 150 -3.97 -9.95 -4.26
CA ASP A 150 -4.73 -9.38 -5.37
C ASP A 150 -5.95 -10.25 -5.71
N ARG A 151 -5.76 -11.58 -5.71
CA ARG A 151 -6.83 -12.55 -5.94
C ARG A 151 -7.87 -12.51 -4.83
N GLU A 152 -7.46 -12.59 -3.57
CA GLU A 152 -8.37 -12.55 -2.40
C GLU A 152 -9.16 -11.24 -2.36
N VAL A 153 -8.52 -10.10 -2.62
CA VAL A 153 -9.19 -8.80 -2.69
C VAL A 153 -10.24 -8.78 -3.81
N ARG A 154 -9.94 -9.35 -4.98
CA ARG A 154 -10.90 -9.44 -6.09
C ARG A 154 -12.07 -10.37 -5.75
N GLU A 155 -11.78 -11.58 -5.25
CA GLU A 155 -12.80 -12.55 -4.85
C GLU A 155 -13.71 -12.00 -3.75
N GLY A 156 -13.15 -11.33 -2.74
CA GLY A 156 -13.91 -10.68 -1.68
C GLY A 156 -14.84 -9.57 -2.19
N LYS A 157 -14.38 -8.75 -3.15
CA LYS A 157 -15.23 -7.74 -3.80
C LYS A 157 -16.35 -8.37 -4.63
N ILE A 158 -16.08 -9.46 -5.35
CA ILE A 158 -17.08 -10.20 -6.11
C ILE A 158 -18.13 -10.78 -5.17
N ALA A 159 -17.71 -11.51 -4.13
CA ALA A 159 -18.60 -12.13 -3.15
C ALA A 159 -19.52 -11.09 -2.48
N LYS A 160 -18.94 -9.99 -2.02
CA LYS A 160 -19.71 -8.87 -1.45
C LYS A 160 -20.70 -8.28 -2.45
N GLY A 161 -20.29 -8.09 -3.71
CA GLY A 161 -21.17 -7.58 -4.76
C GLY A 161 -22.36 -8.49 -5.05
N VAL A 162 -22.16 -9.82 -5.03
CA VAL A 162 -23.23 -10.81 -5.16
C VAL A 162 -24.17 -10.75 -3.98
N GLU A 163 -23.65 -10.76 -2.75
CA GLU A 163 -24.44 -10.68 -1.52
C GLU A 163 -25.35 -9.44 -1.48
N GLU A 164 -24.82 -8.28 -1.87
CA GLU A 164 -25.56 -7.02 -1.92
C GLU A 164 -26.69 -7.05 -2.97
N ILE A 165 -26.46 -7.70 -4.12
CA ILE A 165 -27.50 -7.89 -5.15
C ILE A 165 -28.57 -8.88 -4.68
N GLU A 166 -28.19 -9.98 -4.03
CA GLU A 166 -29.15 -10.91 -3.40
C GLU A 166 -29.97 -10.22 -2.30
N GLY A 167 -29.35 -9.33 -1.52
CA GLY A 167 -30.03 -8.47 -0.55
C GLY A 167 -31.04 -7.54 -1.22
N LEU A 168 -30.72 -6.97 -2.38
CA LEU A 168 -31.65 -6.19 -3.18
C LEU A 168 -32.82 -7.04 -3.69
N GLU A 169 -32.56 -8.24 -4.22
CA GLU A 169 -33.60 -9.17 -4.68
C GLU A 169 -34.59 -9.53 -3.56
N LYS A 170 -34.09 -9.85 -2.37
CA LYS A 170 -34.93 -10.09 -1.18
C LYS A 170 -35.81 -8.88 -0.86
N ARG A 171 -35.30 -7.65 -1.00
CA ARG A 171 -36.05 -6.41 -0.78
C ARG A 171 -37.11 -6.18 -1.86
N LEU A 172 -36.84 -6.51 -3.13
CA LEU A 172 -37.81 -6.44 -4.22
C LEU A 172 -38.97 -7.41 -4.02
N GLY A 173 -38.72 -8.57 -3.42
CA GLY A 173 -39.76 -9.52 -3.01
C GLY A 173 -40.68 -9.04 -1.89
N SER A 174 -40.33 -7.97 -1.17
CA SER A 174 -41.15 -7.46 -0.08
C SER A 174 -42.43 -6.78 -0.59
N PRO A 175 -43.61 -7.08 -0.01
CA PRO A 175 -44.85 -6.34 -0.30
C PRO A 175 -44.77 -4.83 -0.06
N ARG A 176 -43.81 -4.39 0.77
CA ARG A 176 -43.58 -2.98 1.13
C ARG A 176 -42.51 -2.30 0.27
N THR A 177 -42.01 -2.94 -0.78
CA THR A 177 -40.98 -2.35 -1.63
C THR A 177 -41.44 -1.01 -2.24
N LYS A 178 -40.56 -0.01 -2.16
CA LYS A 178 -40.74 1.30 -2.80
C LYS A 178 -40.19 1.34 -4.23
N LEU A 179 -39.41 0.33 -4.62
CA LEU A 179 -38.82 0.22 -5.95
C LEU A 179 -39.85 -0.43 -6.90
N ARG A 180 -40.64 0.39 -7.59
CA ARG A 180 -41.78 -0.05 -8.41
C ARG A 180 -41.57 0.03 -9.92
N THR A 181 -40.47 0.65 -10.35
CA THR A 181 -40.15 0.88 -11.76
C THR A 181 -38.79 0.30 -12.06
N ARG A 182 -38.62 -0.29 -13.25
CA ARG A 182 -37.35 -0.86 -13.69
C ARG A 182 -36.16 0.07 -13.52
N ALA A 183 -36.28 1.33 -13.95
CA ALA A 183 -35.22 2.33 -13.80
C ALA A 183 -34.75 2.56 -12.35
N ASN A 184 -35.67 2.48 -11.38
CA ASN A 184 -35.32 2.62 -9.96
C ASN A 184 -34.62 1.37 -9.43
N VAL A 185 -34.95 0.19 -9.97
CA VAL A 185 -34.29 -1.07 -9.63
C VAL A 185 -32.89 -1.11 -10.23
N GLU A 186 -32.73 -0.72 -11.49
CA GLU A 186 -31.42 -0.62 -12.16
C GLU A 186 -30.49 0.35 -11.40
N LYS A 187 -30.98 1.55 -11.05
CA LYS A 187 -30.22 2.51 -10.24
C LYS A 187 -29.86 1.98 -8.85
N ALA A 188 -30.78 1.23 -8.22
CA ALA A 188 -30.48 0.58 -6.95
C ALA A 188 -29.43 -0.51 -7.11
N ALA A 189 -29.50 -1.29 -8.19
CA ALA A 189 -28.58 -2.37 -8.51
C ALA A 189 -27.17 -1.83 -8.80
N GLU A 190 -27.04 -0.77 -9.60
CA GLU A 190 -25.77 -0.05 -9.85
C GLU A 190 -25.13 0.45 -8.55
N ARG A 191 -25.94 1.00 -7.64
CA ARG A 191 -25.46 1.50 -6.36
C ARG A 191 -24.92 0.39 -5.46
N VAL A 192 -25.64 -0.74 -5.37
CA VAL A 192 -25.26 -1.83 -4.45
C VAL A 192 -24.11 -2.68 -5.01
N VAL A 193 -24.07 -2.90 -6.33
CA VAL A 193 -22.95 -3.64 -6.96
C VAL A 193 -21.63 -2.85 -6.86
N GLY A 194 -21.69 -1.52 -6.91
CA GLY A 194 -20.56 -0.62 -6.70
C GLY A 194 -19.33 -1.01 -7.51
N THR A 195 -18.17 -1.15 -6.83
CA THR A 195 -16.90 -1.51 -7.49
C THR A 195 -16.90 -2.91 -8.09
N ALA A 196 -17.80 -3.81 -7.67
CA ALA A 196 -17.88 -5.17 -8.20
C ALA A 196 -18.50 -5.21 -9.62
N ALA A 197 -19.08 -4.11 -10.11
CA ALA A 197 -19.61 -4.00 -11.48
C ALA A 197 -18.60 -4.38 -12.56
N ARG A 198 -17.30 -4.21 -12.26
CA ARG A 198 -16.19 -4.62 -13.13
C ARG A 198 -16.22 -6.13 -13.43
N TRP A 199 -16.54 -6.95 -12.43
CA TRP A 199 -16.51 -8.42 -12.51
C TRP A 199 -17.88 -9.07 -12.52
N LEU A 200 -18.96 -8.31 -12.32
CA LEU A 200 -20.32 -8.83 -12.29
C LEU A 200 -21.14 -8.26 -13.45
N THR A 201 -21.92 -9.13 -14.08
CA THR A 201 -23.02 -8.76 -14.97
C THR A 201 -24.30 -8.77 -14.15
N VAL A 202 -24.92 -7.60 -14.01
CA VAL A 202 -26.19 -7.43 -13.32
C VAL A 202 -27.32 -7.47 -14.34
N ARG A 203 -28.29 -8.36 -14.13
CA ARG A 203 -29.48 -8.50 -14.96
C ARG A 203 -30.72 -8.11 -14.16
N VAL A 204 -31.53 -7.22 -14.72
CA VAL A 204 -32.85 -6.85 -14.20
C VAL A 204 -33.91 -7.37 -15.18
N TRP A 205 -34.95 -8.02 -14.67
CA TRP A 205 -36.09 -8.48 -15.48
C TRP A 205 -37.41 -8.36 -14.72
N GLU A 206 -38.50 -8.52 -15.45
CA GLU A 206 -39.86 -8.35 -14.93
C GLU A 206 -40.62 -9.68 -14.98
N GLU A 207 -41.43 -9.92 -13.95
CA GLU A 207 -42.38 -11.01 -13.86
C GLU A 207 -43.78 -10.41 -13.65
N ILE A 208 -44.76 -10.84 -14.45
CA ILE A 208 -46.16 -10.45 -14.26
C ILE A 208 -46.80 -11.42 -13.27
N VAL A 209 -47.12 -10.93 -12.07
CA VAL A 209 -47.72 -11.73 -11.00
C VAL A 209 -49.21 -11.40 -10.86
N PRO A 210 -50.11 -12.41 -10.91
CA PRO A 210 -51.53 -12.18 -10.66
C PRO A 210 -51.78 -11.87 -9.17
N VAL A 211 -52.53 -10.81 -8.90
CA VAL A 211 -52.96 -10.41 -7.57
C VAL A 211 -54.49 -10.35 -7.54
N PHE A 212 -55.08 -11.05 -6.59
CA PHE A 212 -56.54 -11.09 -6.41
C PHE A 212 -56.94 -10.10 -5.33
N ARG A 213 -57.82 -9.14 -5.68
CA ARG A 213 -58.35 -8.16 -4.71
C ARG A 213 -59.86 -8.25 -4.67
N GLN A 214 -60.43 -8.11 -3.48
CA GLN A 214 -61.90 -8.08 -3.32
C GLN A 214 -62.50 -6.96 -4.17
N GLU A 215 -63.59 -7.28 -4.85
CA GLU A 215 -64.31 -6.35 -5.73
C GLU A 215 -64.94 -5.20 -4.94
N LYS A 216 -65.45 -5.48 -3.73
CA LYS A 216 -66.12 -4.51 -2.86
C LYS A 216 -65.41 -4.41 -1.51
N ARG A 217 -65.50 -3.23 -0.88
CA ARG A 217 -64.93 -2.94 0.43
C ARG A 217 -65.80 -3.60 1.52
N GLY A 218 -65.23 -4.44 2.38
CA GLY A 218 -65.97 -5.12 3.46
C GLY A 218 -65.23 -6.35 3.99
N ARG A 219 -65.76 -7.01 5.04
CA ARG A 219 -65.21 -8.26 5.57
C ARG A 219 -65.58 -9.43 4.63
N PRO A 220 -64.65 -10.32 4.26
CA PRO A 220 -64.95 -11.45 3.37
C PRO A 220 -66.07 -12.35 3.92
N GLY A 221 -67.08 -12.62 3.09
CA GLY A 221 -68.14 -13.61 3.33
C GLY A 221 -68.31 -14.59 2.15
N LYS A 222 -69.30 -15.50 2.23
CA LYS A 222 -69.51 -16.60 1.25
C LYS A 222 -69.76 -16.15 -0.21
N GLY A 223 -70.18 -14.91 -0.45
CA GLY A 223 -70.42 -14.35 -1.79
C GLY A 223 -69.33 -13.40 -2.30
N THR A 224 -68.15 -13.35 -1.66
CA THR A 224 -67.09 -12.38 -2.00
C THR A 224 -66.46 -12.71 -3.34
N ARG A 225 -66.61 -11.80 -4.32
CA ARG A 225 -65.95 -11.90 -5.62
C ARG A 225 -64.57 -11.23 -5.57
N TYR A 226 -63.59 -11.88 -6.19
CA TYR A 226 -62.23 -11.38 -6.33
C TYR A 226 -61.95 -11.01 -7.78
N VAL A 227 -61.37 -9.84 -7.98
CA VAL A 227 -60.91 -9.35 -9.28
C VAL A 227 -59.43 -9.68 -9.42
N ARG A 228 -59.06 -10.38 -10.50
CA ARG A 228 -57.66 -10.58 -10.90
C ARG A 228 -57.11 -9.25 -11.41
N ARG A 229 -56.00 -8.79 -10.83
CA ARG A 229 -55.19 -7.68 -11.32
C ARG A 229 -53.79 -8.18 -11.59
N GLU A 230 -53.13 -7.62 -12.59
CA GLU A 230 -51.73 -7.92 -12.87
C GLU A 230 -50.85 -6.93 -12.13
N LYS A 231 -49.79 -7.45 -11.49
CA LYS A 231 -48.77 -6.65 -10.82
C LYS A 231 -47.42 -7.03 -11.40
N VAL A 232 -46.67 -6.04 -11.89
CA VAL A 232 -45.29 -6.24 -12.29
C VAL A 232 -44.41 -6.38 -11.04
N ARG A 233 -43.67 -7.47 -10.96
CA ARG A 233 -42.61 -7.71 -10.00
C ARG A 233 -41.27 -7.58 -10.74
N HIS A 234 -40.36 -6.82 -10.15
CA HIS A 234 -39.00 -6.68 -10.67
C HIS A 234 -38.09 -7.66 -9.96
N HIS A 235 -37.13 -8.20 -10.70
CA HIS A 235 -36.11 -9.11 -10.23
C HIS A 235 -34.73 -8.61 -10.61
N VAL A 236 -33.74 -8.98 -9.80
CA VAL A 236 -32.33 -8.70 -10.06
C VAL A 236 -31.49 -9.92 -9.72
N ALA A 237 -30.47 -10.19 -10.54
CA ALA A 237 -29.43 -11.16 -10.24
C ALA A 237 -28.08 -10.68 -10.77
N ALA A 238 -27.02 -11.13 -10.13
CA ALA A 238 -25.65 -10.93 -10.59
C ALA A 238 -25.05 -12.27 -11.03
N SER A 239 -24.23 -12.22 -12.07
CA SER A 239 -23.45 -13.37 -12.56
C SER A 239 -21.99 -12.94 -12.78
N PRO A 240 -21.00 -13.79 -12.44
CA PRO A 240 -19.60 -13.48 -12.71
C PRO A 240 -19.31 -13.33 -14.21
N LYS A 241 -18.46 -12.36 -14.54
CA LYS A 241 -17.84 -12.20 -15.87
C LYS A 241 -16.57 -13.04 -15.91
N GLU A 242 -16.73 -14.35 -16.05
CA GLU A 242 -15.61 -15.32 -15.95
C GLU A 242 -14.42 -14.96 -16.83
N GLU A 243 -14.66 -14.56 -18.08
CA GLU A 243 -13.60 -14.14 -19.00
C GLU A 243 -12.83 -12.92 -18.50
N VAL A 244 -13.52 -11.93 -17.91
CA VAL A 244 -12.88 -10.72 -17.35
C VAL A 244 -12.07 -11.06 -16.10
N ILE A 245 -12.62 -11.92 -15.23
CA ILE A 245 -11.96 -12.37 -14.01
C ILE A 245 -10.68 -13.14 -14.37
N ALA A 246 -10.78 -14.11 -15.28
CA ALA A 246 -9.65 -14.91 -15.75
C ALA A 246 -8.59 -14.04 -16.44
N ARG A 247 -9.01 -13.07 -17.27
CA ARG A 247 -8.11 -12.13 -17.94
C ARG A 247 -7.33 -11.29 -16.94
N GLU A 248 -8.00 -10.69 -15.96
CA GLU A 248 -7.34 -9.81 -14.98
C GLU A 248 -6.43 -10.59 -14.03
N ALA A 249 -6.82 -11.81 -13.66
CA ALA A 249 -6.03 -12.72 -12.84
C ALA A 249 -4.64 -13.02 -13.43
N LYS A 250 -4.47 -12.93 -14.77
CA LYS A 250 -3.17 -13.10 -15.44
C LYS A 250 -2.12 -12.08 -14.99
N SER A 251 -2.55 -10.93 -14.47
CA SER A 251 -1.67 -9.84 -14.04
C SER A 251 -1.56 -9.68 -12.53
N ASP A 252 -2.11 -10.63 -11.76
CA ASP A 252 -2.08 -10.62 -10.30
C ASP A 252 -0.63 -10.68 -9.79
N GLY A 253 -0.34 -9.85 -8.78
CA GLY A 253 0.98 -9.77 -8.17
C GLY A 253 2.03 -9.10 -9.06
N MET A 254 1.63 -8.51 -10.20
CA MET A 254 2.55 -7.83 -11.12
C MET A 254 2.59 -6.32 -10.89
N PHE A 255 3.80 -5.78 -10.76
CA PHE A 255 4.05 -4.34 -10.67
C PHE A 255 5.34 -3.93 -11.41
N PRO A 256 5.37 -2.73 -11.98
CA PRO A 256 6.52 -2.22 -12.74
C PRO A 256 7.52 -1.43 -11.89
N LEU A 257 8.81 -1.61 -12.16
CA LEU A 257 9.92 -0.78 -11.71
C LEU A 257 10.50 0.00 -12.90
N LEU A 258 10.62 1.32 -12.74
CA LEU A 258 11.18 2.24 -13.73
C LEU A 258 12.50 2.81 -13.22
N THR A 259 13.54 2.79 -14.06
CA THR A 259 14.88 3.27 -13.71
C THR A 259 15.65 3.76 -14.93
N ASN A 260 16.57 4.70 -14.74
CA ASN A 260 17.59 5.03 -15.73
C ASN A 260 18.85 4.14 -15.63
N ASP A 261 18.98 3.29 -14.60
CA ASP A 261 20.13 2.40 -14.45
C ASP A 261 20.00 1.17 -15.39
N ARG A 262 20.87 1.13 -16.40
CA ARG A 262 20.94 0.06 -17.41
C ARG A 262 21.78 -1.14 -16.99
N LYS A 263 22.56 -1.02 -15.92
CA LYS A 263 23.58 -2.00 -15.53
C LYS A 263 23.09 -2.91 -14.42
N MET A 264 22.25 -2.40 -13.51
CA MET A 264 21.72 -3.20 -12.41
C MET A 264 20.96 -4.44 -12.91
N SER A 265 21.21 -5.57 -12.29
CA SER A 265 20.43 -6.79 -12.53
C SER A 265 18.99 -6.62 -12.03
N ARG A 266 18.08 -7.42 -12.57
CA ARG A 266 16.67 -7.46 -12.13
C ARG A 266 16.54 -7.78 -10.64
N LYS A 267 17.44 -8.62 -10.11
CA LYS A 267 17.52 -8.94 -8.68
C LYS A 267 17.95 -7.73 -7.84
N GLU A 268 19.00 -7.02 -8.24
CA GLU A 268 19.47 -5.83 -7.52
C GLU A 268 18.41 -4.73 -7.51
N LEU A 269 17.70 -4.51 -8.63
CA LEU A 269 16.59 -3.55 -8.69
C LEU A 269 15.50 -3.89 -7.66
N LEU A 270 15.07 -5.16 -7.62
CA LEU A 270 14.08 -5.59 -6.65
C LEU A 270 14.59 -5.43 -5.20
N GLU A 271 15.80 -5.86 -4.90
CA GLU A 271 16.37 -5.76 -3.55
C GLU A 271 16.54 -4.31 -3.09
N THR A 272 16.91 -3.42 -4.00
CA THR A 272 17.02 -1.98 -3.74
C THR A 272 15.64 -1.35 -3.50
N TYR A 273 14.66 -1.63 -4.37
CA TYR A 273 13.29 -1.12 -4.17
C TYR A 273 12.66 -1.63 -2.87
N ARG A 274 12.85 -2.91 -2.55
CA ARG A 274 12.39 -3.55 -1.30
C ARG A 274 13.01 -2.94 -0.04
N TYR A 275 13.97 -2.03 -0.15
CA TYR A 275 14.51 -1.27 0.96
C TYR A 275 13.58 -0.11 1.37
N GLN A 276 12.75 0.41 0.45
CA GLN A 276 11.82 1.52 0.67
C GLN A 276 10.91 1.34 1.91
N PRO A 277 10.32 0.14 2.21
CA PRO A 277 9.50 -0.04 3.41
C PRO A 277 10.22 0.22 4.74
N ARG A 278 11.57 0.28 4.77
CA ARG A 278 12.30 0.69 5.98
C ARG A 278 12.05 2.15 6.34
N LEU A 279 11.83 3.02 5.33
CA LEU A 279 11.40 4.39 5.55
C LEU A 279 10.01 4.43 6.19
N GLU A 280 9.06 3.62 5.69
CA GLU A 280 7.73 3.49 6.28
C GLU A 280 7.79 2.99 7.73
N LYS A 281 8.72 2.06 8.03
CA LYS A 281 8.95 1.60 9.39
C LYS A 281 9.44 2.72 10.32
N ARG A 282 10.29 3.65 9.84
CA ARG A 282 10.71 4.83 10.60
C ARG A 282 9.53 5.79 10.85
N PHE A 283 8.66 6.00 9.85
CA PHE A 283 7.42 6.74 10.06
C PHE A 283 6.49 6.08 11.08
N SER A 284 6.37 4.75 11.04
CA SER A 284 5.59 3.99 12.03
C SER A 284 6.19 4.15 13.43
N GLN A 285 7.51 4.04 13.56
CA GLN A 285 8.23 4.21 14.82
C GLN A 285 7.96 5.59 15.43
N MET A 286 8.04 6.64 14.62
CA MET A 286 7.74 8.00 15.05
C MET A 286 6.31 8.14 15.61
N LYS A 287 5.34 7.48 14.98
CA LYS A 287 3.94 7.55 15.41
C LYS A 287 3.66 6.71 16.65
N SER A 288 4.21 5.50 16.74
CA SER A 288 3.86 4.53 17.77
C SER A 288 4.84 4.52 18.94
N VAL A 289 6.14 4.42 18.70
CA VAL A 289 7.15 4.27 19.76
C VAL A 289 7.40 5.60 20.44
N TYR A 290 7.52 6.67 19.65
CA TYR A 290 7.74 8.00 20.21
C TYR A 290 6.46 8.74 20.56
N GLU A 291 5.30 8.15 20.25
CA GLU A 291 3.97 8.74 20.46
C GLU A 291 3.85 10.19 19.96
N ALA A 292 4.53 10.51 18.84
CA ALA A 292 4.51 11.85 18.27
C ALA A 292 3.11 12.28 17.80
N THR A 293 2.16 11.33 17.75
CA THR A 293 0.75 11.55 17.43
C THR A 293 -0.15 11.05 18.56
N PRO A 294 -1.10 11.86 19.08
CA PRO A 294 -1.46 13.20 18.60
C PRO A 294 -0.48 14.29 19.06
N MET A 295 -0.09 15.18 18.16
CA MET A 295 0.75 16.33 18.49
C MET A 295 -0.11 17.44 19.13
N LEU A 296 0.13 17.73 20.41
CA LEU A 296 -0.65 18.73 21.18
C LEU A 296 -0.13 20.18 21.04
N LEU A 297 0.93 20.37 20.24
CA LEU A 297 1.45 21.70 19.93
C LEU A 297 0.50 22.44 18.98
N LYS A 298 0.39 23.77 19.11
CA LYS A 298 -0.48 24.63 18.27
C LYS A 298 0.29 25.53 17.30
N ARG A 299 1.54 25.79 17.65
CA ARG A 299 2.46 26.72 17.00
C ARG A 299 3.30 25.99 15.95
N PRO A 300 3.23 26.36 14.65
CA PRO A 300 3.95 25.65 13.58
C PRO A 300 5.46 25.53 13.82
N ASP A 301 6.09 26.61 14.31
CA ASP A 301 7.51 26.64 14.70
C ASP A 301 7.86 25.59 15.76
N ARG A 302 6.97 25.38 16.75
CA ARG A 302 7.17 24.35 17.77
C ARG A 302 6.93 22.94 17.23
N MET A 303 5.96 22.78 16.34
CA MET A 303 5.67 21.51 15.69
C MET A 303 6.86 21.06 14.84
N GLU A 304 7.41 21.96 14.03
CA GLU A 304 8.62 21.74 13.24
C GLU A 304 9.82 21.40 14.12
N ALA A 305 10.04 22.16 15.21
CA ALA A 305 11.13 21.88 16.15
C ALA A 305 11.00 20.48 16.78
N LEU A 306 9.79 20.05 17.16
CA LEU A 306 9.55 18.71 17.71
C LEU A 306 9.84 17.61 16.67
N CYS A 307 9.35 17.79 15.44
CA CYS A 307 9.64 16.86 14.34
C CYS A 307 11.14 16.79 14.03
N PHE A 308 11.87 17.91 14.13
CA PHE A 308 13.33 17.92 14.01
C PHE A 308 14.04 17.17 15.16
N VAL A 309 13.56 17.31 16.40
CA VAL A 309 14.09 16.52 17.52
C VAL A 309 13.88 15.03 17.27
N TYR A 310 12.70 14.61 16.81
CA TYR A 310 12.46 13.21 16.46
C TYR A 310 13.31 12.74 15.29
N PHE A 311 13.59 13.59 14.30
CA PHE A 311 14.56 13.28 13.25
C PHE A 311 15.93 12.93 13.82
N LEU A 312 16.44 13.73 14.77
CA LEU A 312 17.74 13.46 15.43
C LEU A 312 17.71 12.17 16.26
N VAL A 313 16.62 11.92 17.00
CA VAL A 313 16.44 10.67 17.76
C VAL A 313 16.47 9.46 16.82
N MET A 314 15.69 9.49 15.72
CA MET A 314 15.70 8.41 14.73
C MET A 314 17.08 8.22 14.10
N MET A 315 17.81 9.31 13.86
CA MET A 315 19.18 9.24 13.34
C MET A 315 20.09 8.51 14.32
N LEU A 316 20.10 8.90 15.59
CA LEU A 316 20.91 8.26 16.63
C LEU A 316 20.55 6.78 16.79
N GLU A 317 19.27 6.45 16.87
CA GLU A 317 18.82 5.07 16.98
C GLU A 317 19.24 4.23 15.77
N ALA A 318 19.03 4.75 14.56
CA ALA A 318 19.45 4.07 13.34
C ALA A 318 20.98 3.85 13.27
N LEU A 319 21.77 4.80 13.80
CA LEU A 319 23.23 4.66 13.90
C LEU A 319 23.62 3.57 14.90
N VAL A 320 23.00 3.53 16.09
CA VAL A 320 23.22 2.47 17.09
C VAL A 320 22.87 1.10 16.52
N GLU A 321 21.69 0.96 15.92
CA GLU A 321 21.28 -0.28 15.25
C GLU A 321 22.26 -0.70 14.14
N ARG A 322 22.71 0.26 13.33
CA ARG A 322 23.64 0.01 12.23
C ARG A 322 24.98 -0.47 12.75
N GLU A 323 25.50 0.15 13.81
CA GLU A 323 26.79 -0.21 14.39
C GLU A 323 26.74 -1.62 15.00
N VAL A 324 25.72 -1.93 15.80
CA VAL A 324 25.54 -3.28 16.36
C VAL A 324 25.42 -4.33 15.26
N ARG A 325 24.61 -4.08 14.21
CA ARG A 325 24.45 -5.03 13.10
C ARG A 325 25.73 -5.20 12.29
N ARG A 326 26.54 -4.15 12.11
CA ARG A 326 27.89 -4.25 11.50
C ARG A 326 28.83 -5.09 12.36
N GLY A 327 28.82 -4.88 13.68
CA GLY A 327 29.56 -5.70 14.64
C GLY A 327 29.16 -7.17 14.58
N MET A 328 27.85 -7.47 14.54
CA MET A 328 27.34 -8.83 14.37
C MET A 328 27.88 -9.51 13.11
N VAL A 329 27.88 -8.81 11.97
CA VAL A 329 28.44 -9.35 10.71
C VAL A 329 29.94 -9.58 10.84
N LYS A 330 30.69 -8.63 11.41
CA LYS A 330 32.14 -8.75 11.63
C LYS A 330 32.50 -9.96 12.51
N GLU A 331 31.67 -10.26 13.51
CA GLU A 331 31.85 -11.40 14.42
C GLU A 331 31.20 -12.70 13.91
N GLY A 332 30.60 -12.71 12.72
CA GLY A 332 29.91 -13.89 12.18
C GLY A 332 28.65 -14.30 12.95
N ARG A 333 28.04 -13.37 13.69
CA ARG A 333 26.82 -13.61 14.48
C ARG A 333 25.57 -13.32 13.65
N THR A 334 24.65 -14.29 13.60
CA THR A 334 23.35 -14.14 12.94
C THR A 334 22.27 -13.56 13.84
N SER A 335 22.48 -13.58 15.17
CA SER A 335 21.54 -13.07 16.16
C SER A 335 22.22 -12.75 17.50
N LEU A 336 21.59 -11.90 18.31
CA LEU A 336 21.93 -11.64 19.71
C LEU A 336 20.78 -12.11 20.63
N PRO A 337 21.04 -12.55 21.87
CA PRO A 337 20.00 -13.05 22.79
C PRO A 337 19.24 -11.90 23.49
N LEU A 338 18.65 -10.97 22.73
CA LEU A 338 18.06 -9.73 23.26
C LEU A 338 16.55 -9.77 23.45
N TYR A 339 15.86 -10.73 22.84
CA TYR A 339 14.41 -10.85 23.01
C TYR A 339 14.09 -11.45 24.39
N PRO A 340 12.83 -11.29 24.89
CA PRO A 340 12.43 -11.85 26.18
C PRO A 340 12.86 -13.32 26.31
N GLU A 341 13.38 -13.67 27.49
CA GLU A 341 13.97 -14.98 27.81
C GLU A 341 15.27 -15.31 27.06
N GLY A 342 16.01 -14.30 26.59
CA GLY A 342 17.27 -14.50 25.87
C GLY A 342 17.10 -15.06 24.46
N ARG A 343 15.89 -14.92 23.88
CA ARG A 343 15.59 -15.46 22.55
C ARG A 343 16.40 -14.75 21.46
N ALA A 344 16.66 -15.48 20.37
CA ALA A 344 17.44 -14.99 19.25
C ALA A 344 16.79 -13.78 18.56
N CYS A 345 17.51 -12.66 18.58
CA CYS A 345 17.17 -11.41 17.91
C CYS A 345 18.09 -11.21 16.69
N PRO A 346 17.60 -11.50 15.46
CA PRO A 346 18.39 -11.33 14.24
C PRO A 346 18.49 -9.87 13.76
N ALA A 347 17.63 -8.98 14.28
CA ALA A 347 17.60 -7.57 13.93
C ALA A 347 17.40 -6.70 15.17
N PRO A 348 18.43 -6.53 16.01
CA PRO A 348 18.37 -5.70 17.21
C PRO A 348 17.88 -4.27 16.91
N THR A 349 16.95 -3.78 17.72
CA THR A 349 16.50 -2.37 17.72
C THR A 349 17.18 -1.63 18.87
N THR A 350 17.22 -0.29 18.80
CA THR A 350 17.88 0.50 19.85
C THR A 350 17.31 0.23 21.24
N ASP A 351 16.00 0.06 21.36
CA ASP A 351 15.33 -0.26 22.64
C ASP A 351 15.89 -1.53 23.30
N PHE A 352 15.97 -2.64 22.55
CA PHE A 352 16.58 -3.88 23.05
C PHE A 352 18.08 -3.75 23.31
N ILE A 353 18.80 -2.97 22.49
CA ILE A 353 20.24 -2.75 22.66
C ILE A 353 20.50 -1.99 23.96
N LEU A 354 19.78 -0.89 24.18
CA LEU A 354 19.94 -0.04 25.37
C LEU A 354 19.43 -0.73 26.64
N GLY A 355 18.39 -1.57 26.54
CA GLY A 355 17.88 -2.35 27.67
C GLY A 355 18.93 -3.28 28.31
N GLU A 356 19.91 -3.78 27.55
CA GLU A 356 21.03 -4.55 28.12
C GLU A 356 21.95 -3.68 29.00
N PHE A 357 21.94 -2.37 28.80
CA PHE A 357 22.69 -1.41 29.61
C PHE A 357 21.86 -0.85 30.78
N ASP A 358 20.58 -1.22 30.95
CA ASP A 358 19.75 -0.74 32.07
C ASP A 358 20.35 -1.06 33.44
N ARG A 359 21.13 -2.14 33.52
CA ARG A 359 21.82 -2.57 34.75
C ARG A 359 23.26 -2.06 34.84
N VAL A 360 23.74 -1.34 33.84
CA VAL A 360 25.08 -0.76 33.83
C VAL A 360 25.02 0.58 34.57
N ALA A 361 25.47 0.56 35.82
CA ALA A 361 25.61 1.76 36.62
C ALA A 361 27.05 2.31 36.53
N ILE A 362 27.17 3.62 36.28
CA ILE A 362 28.44 4.33 36.46
C ILE A 362 28.38 5.00 37.83
N HIS A 363 29.29 4.61 38.71
CA HIS A 363 29.48 5.26 40.01
C HIS A 363 30.66 6.21 39.92
N GLN A 364 30.43 7.49 40.21
CA GLN A 364 31.49 8.48 40.39
C GLN A 364 31.60 8.82 41.87
N LEU A 365 32.79 8.67 42.43
CA LEU A 365 33.12 9.11 43.78
C LEU A 365 33.57 10.57 43.69
N ILE A 366 32.87 11.47 44.36
CA ILE A 366 33.22 12.90 44.42
C ILE A 366 33.73 13.22 45.83
N ARG A 367 34.89 13.86 45.91
CA ARG A 367 35.47 14.40 47.15
C ARG A 367 35.88 15.84 46.90
N ASP A 368 35.44 16.75 47.77
CA ASP A 368 35.76 18.18 47.71
C ASP A 368 35.43 18.84 46.36
N GLY A 369 34.40 18.34 45.66
CA GLY A 369 33.97 18.86 44.35
C GLY A 369 34.66 18.23 43.14
N GLU A 370 35.62 17.33 43.34
CA GLU A 370 36.34 16.64 42.27
C GLU A 370 35.99 15.15 42.19
N VAL A 371 35.91 14.62 40.97
CA VAL A 371 35.73 13.18 40.72
C VAL A 371 37.05 12.48 41.04
N VAL A 372 37.07 11.71 42.12
CA VAL A 372 38.24 10.96 42.61
C VAL A 372 38.23 9.48 42.23
N LYS A 373 37.09 8.92 41.79
CA LYS A 373 37.03 7.57 41.21
C LYS A 373 35.81 7.36 40.32
#